data_AF-A0A3N2KQP2-F1
#
_entry.id   AF-A0A3N2KQP2-F1
#
_cell.length_a   1.000
_cell.length_b   1.000
_cell.length_c   1.000
_cell.angle_alpha   90.00
_cell.angle_beta   90.00
_cell.angle_gamma   90.00
#
_symmetry.space_group_name_H-M   'P 1'
#
loop_
_entity.id
_entity.type
_entity.pdbx_description
1 polymer ?
#
loop_
_entity_poly.entity_id
_entity_poly.type
_entity_poly.pdbx_seq_one_letter_code
_entity_poly.pdbx_strand_id
1 'polypeptide(L)'
;MIRIIFVIILPLLIASISCNSINGNNVETVEFQNLPKEVQDTITYLSKLDYDYVAGATTTPPDYPELITFDNKYTLEREMIGPWIRHYFINNNETGKKIKIDYPTPMPIIIHTNRMYIPEKMNLIPDGFNSSSKFKSYVIK
;
A
#
# COMPACT_ATOMS: atom_id res chain seq x y z
N MET A 1 -35.20 1.84 -49.83
CA MET A 1 -35.87 1.50 -48.55
C MET A 1 -34.84 1.58 -47.43
N ILE A 2 -35.08 2.45 -46.46
CA ILE A 2 -34.22 2.72 -45.29
C ILE A 2 -34.65 1.79 -44.13
N ARG A 3 -33.66 1.45 -43.28
CA ARG A 3 -33.69 1.18 -41.81
C ARG A 3 -33.18 -0.22 -41.47
N ILE A 4 -31.92 -0.32 -41.03
CA ILE A 4 -31.42 -0.28 -39.62
C ILE A 4 -31.93 -1.51 -38.86
N ILE A 5 -31.06 -2.07 -37.99
CA ILE A 5 -31.29 -3.13 -36.97
C ILE A 5 -30.64 -4.46 -37.43
N PHE A 6 -29.59 -5.04 -36.83
CA PHE A 6 -29.12 -5.08 -35.45
C PHE A 6 -27.58 -5.12 -35.36
N VAL A 7 -26.99 -4.07 -34.81
CA VAL A 7 -25.67 -4.09 -34.17
C VAL A 7 -25.80 -4.91 -32.89
N ILE A 8 -25.46 -6.19 -32.95
CA ILE A 8 -25.26 -7.09 -31.80
C ILE A 8 -24.05 -7.90 -32.26
N ILE A 9 -22.81 -7.68 -31.82
CA ILE A 9 -22.24 -8.22 -30.57
C ILE A 9 -21.03 -7.36 -30.16
N LEU A 10 -21.24 -6.25 -29.47
CA LEU A 10 -20.25 -5.67 -28.52
C LEU A 10 -21.03 -4.63 -27.72
N PRO A 11 -21.39 -4.89 -26.45
CA PRO A 11 -20.41 -4.58 -25.40
C PRO A 11 -20.67 -5.33 -24.07
N LEU A 12 -19.76 -6.18 -23.59
CA LEU A 12 -19.75 -6.55 -22.16
C LEU A 12 -18.37 -7.14 -21.78
N LEU A 13 -17.32 -6.38 -22.05
CA LEU A 13 -16.08 -6.48 -21.28
C LEU A 13 -15.86 -5.17 -20.52
N ILE A 14 -16.91 -4.68 -19.86
CA ILE A 14 -16.71 -3.79 -18.72
C ILE A 14 -16.31 -4.75 -17.59
N ALA A 15 -15.03 -5.15 -17.59
CA ALA A 15 -14.40 -5.58 -16.35
C ALA A 15 -14.63 -4.40 -15.40
N SER A 16 -15.57 -4.57 -14.49
CA SER A 16 -15.78 -3.64 -13.39
C SER A 16 -14.48 -3.70 -12.60
N ILE A 17 -13.57 -2.78 -12.91
CA ILE A 17 -12.43 -2.47 -12.05
C ILE A 17 -13.07 -1.93 -10.79
N SER A 18 -13.40 -2.85 -9.89
CA SER A 18 -13.96 -2.56 -8.59
C SER A 18 -12.85 -1.84 -7.84
N CYS A 19 -12.92 -0.51 -7.89
CA CYS A 19 -12.07 0.35 -7.10
C CYS A 19 -12.66 0.37 -5.71
N ASN A 20 -12.15 -0.50 -4.83
CA ASN A 20 -12.56 -0.50 -3.44
C ASN A 20 -11.85 0.67 -2.75
N SER A 21 -12.62 1.70 -2.39
CA SER A 21 -12.18 2.68 -1.41
C SER A 21 -12.09 2.00 -0.05
N ILE A 22 -11.06 2.34 0.72
CA ILE A 22 -10.92 1.90 2.09
C ILE A 22 -11.90 2.70 2.97
N ASN A 23 -13.20 2.45 2.79
CA ASN A 23 -14.24 3.09 3.61
C ASN A 23 -14.36 2.35 4.94
N GLY A 24 -13.71 2.90 5.98
CA GLY A 24 -14.08 2.97 7.41
C GLY A 24 -14.51 1.74 8.22
N ASN A 25 -15.12 0.72 7.63
CA ASN A 25 -15.91 -0.27 8.36
C ASN A 25 -15.11 -1.52 8.79
N ASN A 26 -13.86 -1.69 8.33
CA ASN A 26 -12.98 -2.81 8.69
C ASN A 26 -11.57 -2.33 9.04
N VAL A 27 -11.47 -1.23 9.79
CA VAL A 27 -10.20 -0.64 10.21
C VAL A 27 -9.96 -0.95 11.68
N GLU A 28 -8.86 -1.64 11.96
CA GLU A 28 -8.41 -1.91 13.33
C GLU A 28 -7.11 -1.14 13.58
N THR A 29 -6.92 -0.62 14.79
CA THR A 29 -5.60 -0.11 15.21
C THR A 29 -4.83 -1.25 15.87
N VAL A 30 -3.62 -1.50 15.39
CA VAL A 30 -2.72 -2.55 15.89
C VAL A 30 -1.39 -1.92 16.29
N GLU A 31 -0.82 -2.35 17.42
CA GLU A 31 0.52 -1.93 17.84
C GLU A 31 1.60 -2.77 17.15
N PHE A 32 2.78 -2.19 16.98
CA PHE A 32 3.93 -2.82 16.33
C PHE A 32 4.21 -4.23 16.85
N GLN A 33 4.25 -4.40 18.18
CA GLN A 33 4.50 -5.69 18.82
C GLN A 33 3.46 -6.78 18.51
N ASN A 34 2.27 -6.38 18.05
CA ASN A 34 1.15 -7.27 17.70
C ASN A 34 1.01 -7.48 16.19
N LEU A 35 1.88 -6.88 15.36
CA LEU A 35 1.93 -7.17 13.93
C LEU A 35 2.43 -8.60 13.67
N PRO A 36 2.21 -9.18 12.48
CA PRO A 36 2.84 -10.42 12.10
C PRO A 36 4.36 -10.37 12.29
N LYS A 37 4.96 -11.46 12.77
CA LYS A 37 6.39 -11.50 13.11
C LYS A 37 7.29 -11.10 11.93
N GLU A 38 6.95 -11.57 10.73
CA GLU A 38 7.67 -11.23 9.49
C GLU A 38 7.63 -9.72 9.17
N VAL A 39 6.49 -9.08 9.45
CA VAL A 39 6.35 -7.62 9.31
C VAL A 39 7.22 -6.90 10.34
N GLN A 40 7.20 -7.32 11.60
CA GLN A 40 8.04 -6.75 12.65
C GLN A 40 9.53 -6.84 12.31
N ASP A 41 9.97 -8.02 11.88
CA ASP A 41 11.36 -8.30 11.55
C ASP A 41 11.82 -7.48 10.34
N THR A 42 10.96 -7.31 9.32
CA THR A 42 11.25 -6.49 8.14
C THR A 42 11.41 -5.01 8.48
N ILE A 43 10.47 -4.43 9.24
CA ILE A 43 10.55 -3.02 9.67
C ILE A 43 11.79 -2.79 10.54
N THR A 44 12.09 -3.72 11.45
CA THR A 44 13.28 -3.66 12.32
C THR A 44 14.56 -3.71 11.50
N TYR A 45 14.63 -4.59 10.50
CA TYR A 45 15.77 -4.68 9.60
C TYR A 45 16.00 -3.38 8.83
N LEU A 46 14.95 -2.80 8.24
CA LEU A 46 15.04 -1.53 7.52
C LEU A 46 15.49 -0.37 8.41
N SER A 47 14.98 -0.31 9.65
CA SER A 47 15.41 0.71 10.62
C SER A 47 16.85 0.54 11.07
N LYS A 48 17.37 -0.70 11.11
CA LYS A 48 18.79 -0.91 11.35
C LYS A 48 19.65 -0.39 10.20
N LEU A 49 19.25 -0.62 8.95
CA LEU A 49 19.95 -0.08 7.78
C LEU A 49 19.98 1.45 7.80
N ASP A 50 18.87 2.09 8.19
CA ASP A 50 18.78 3.54 8.40
C ASP A 50 19.76 4.03 9.47
N TYR A 51 19.76 3.37 10.62
CA TYR A 51 20.68 3.68 11.71
C TYR A 51 22.14 3.57 11.26
N ASP A 52 22.51 2.51 10.55
CA ASP A 52 23.88 2.29 10.08
C ASP A 52 24.31 3.40 9.08
N TYR A 53 23.40 3.89 8.24
CA TYR A 53 23.66 5.02 7.35
C TYR A 53 23.84 6.34 8.13
N VAL A 54 22.91 6.66 9.04
CA VAL A 54 22.96 7.89 9.86
C VAL A 54 24.19 7.92 10.76
N ALA A 55 24.62 6.76 11.28
CA ALA A 55 25.82 6.60 12.09
C ALA A 55 27.13 6.65 11.26
N GLY A 56 27.04 6.73 9.92
CA GLY A 56 28.20 6.73 9.02
C GLY A 56 28.89 5.38 8.88
N ALA A 57 28.25 4.29 9.32
CA ALA A 57 28.75 2.92 9.10
C ALA A 57 28.59 2.48 7.64
N THR A 58 27.66 3.10 6.91
CA THR A 58 27.51 2.96 5.45
C THR A 58 27.47 4.34 4.79
N THR A 59 27.86 4.40 3.51
CA THR A 59 27.82 5.64 2.71
C THR A 59 26.64 5.68 1.75
N THR A 60 25.92 4.56 1.61
CA THR A 60 24.76 4.43 0.73
C THR A 60 23.49 4.52 1.56
N PRO A 61 22.61 5.51 1.30
CA PRO A 61 21.32 5.59 1.98
C PRO A 61 20.51 4.34 1.67
N PRO A 62 19.82 3.75 2.67
CA PRO A 62 18.95 2.63 2.41
C PRO A 62 17.77 3.06 1.53
N ASP A 63 17.29 2.13 0.72
CA ASP A 63 16.02 2.33 0.02
C ASP A 63 14.88 2.23 1.05
N TYR A 64 14.04 3.25 1.10
CA TYR A 64 12.83 3.25 1.92
C TYR A 64 11.65 2.89 1.01
N PRO A 65 11.29 1.61 0.90
CA PRO A 65 10.23 1.20 0.00
C PRO A 65 8.91 1.86 0.42
N GLU A 66 8.18 2.47 -0.51
CA GLU A 66 6.84 2.96 -0.23
C GLU A 66 5.84 1.82 -0.03
N LEU A 67 6.10 0.66 -0.63
CA LEU A 67 5.29 -0.56 -0.53
C LEU A 67 6.17 -1.75 -0.15
N ILE A 68 5.79 -2.45 0.91
CA ILE A 68 6.38 -3.74 1.31
C ILE A 68 5.34 -4.83 1.08
N THR A 69 5.66 -5.81 0.23
CA THR A 69 4.82 -6.99 -0.05
C THR A 69 5.63 -8.26 0.14
N PHE A 70 5.03 -9.28 0.75
CA PHE A 70 5.68 -10.58 1.01
C PHE A 70 5.34 -11.63 -0.05
N ASP A 71 4.32 -11.38 -0.87
CA ASP A 71 3.84 -12.32 -1.88
C ASP A 71 4.04 -11.82 -3.32
N ASN A 72 4.61 -10.62 -3.52
CA ASN A 72 4.80 -9.95 -4.81
C ASN A 72 3.52 -9.80 -5.64
N LYS A 73 2.34 -9.93 -5.01
CA LYS A 73 1.04 -9.85 -5.70
C LYS A 73 0.57 -8.42 -5.88
N TYR A 74 1.21 -7.47 -5.21
CA TYR A 74 0.74 -6.10 -5.13
C TYR A 74 1.77 -5.11 -5.67
N THR A 75 1.29 -4.10 -6.40
CA THR A 75 2.09 -2.97 -6.86
C THR A 75 1.48 -1.65 -6.41
N LEU A 76 2.32 -0.61 -6.29
CA LEU A 76 1.91 0.75 -5.96
C LEU A 76 1.91 1.61 -7.22
N GLU A 77 0.80 2.27 -7.49
CA GLU A 77 0.62 3.23 -8.57
C GLU A 77 0.25 4.61 -7.97
N ARG A 78 0.72 5.69 -8.60
CA ARG A 78 0.44 7.06 -8.17
C ARG A 78 -0.45 7.77 -9.19
N GLU A 79 -1.59 8.28 -8.74
CA GLU A 79 -2.43 9.17 -9.55
C GLU A 79 -1.96 10.61 -9.34
N MET A 80 -1.54 11.26 -10.44
CA MET A 80 -1.00 12.61 -10.43
C MET A 80 -2.03 13.64 -10.94
N ILE A 81 -2.09 14.80 -10.30
CA ILE A 81 -2.70 16.02 -10.88
C ILE A 81 -1.60 17.08 -10.97
N GLY A 82 -1.10 17.31 -12.18
CA GLY A 82 0.11 18.10 -12.38
C GLY A 82 1.30 17.45 -11.64
N PRO A 83 2.13 18.22 -10.90
CA PRO A 83 3.25 17.67 -10.14
C PRO A 83 2.83 17.03 -8.81
N TRP A 84 1.53 17.04 -8.46
CA TRP A 84 1.03 16.63 -7.16
C TRP A 84 0.47 15.21 -7.21
N ILE A 85 0.83 14.39 -6.21
CA ILE A 85 0.16 13.11 -5.99
C ILE A 85 -1.22 13.40 -5.42
N ARG A 86 -2.26 12.88 -6.07
CA ARG A 86 -3.64 12.99 -5.62
C ARG A 86 -4.06 11.78 -4.80
N HIS A 87 -3.74 10.58 -5.28
CA HIS A 87 -4.04 9.32 -4.60
C HIS A 87 -2.95 8.28 -4.91
N TYR A 88 -2.85 7.30 -4.03
CA TYR A 88 -2.16 6.06 -4.29
C TYR A 88 -3.17 4.97 -4.66
N PHE A 89 -2.73 4.04 -5.50
CA PHE A 89 -3.47 2.82 -5.81
C PHE A 89 -2.60 1.61 -5.49
N ILE A 90 -3.13 0.71 -4.65
CA ILE A 90 -2.59 -0.63 -4.47
C ILE A 90 -3.30 -1.55 -5.46
N ASN A 91 -2.54 -2.05 -6.42
CA ASN A 91 -3.04 -2.93 -7.47
C ASN A 91 -2.73 -4.38 -7.11
N ASN A 92 -3.73 -5.24 -7.03
CA ASN A 92 -3.52 -6.68 -6.96
C ASN A 92 -3.33 -7.22 -8.39
N ASN A 93 -2.13 -7.66 -8.70
CA ASN A 93 -1.71 -8.10 -10.03
C ASN A 93 -2.38 -9.42 -10.48
N GLU A 94 -2.86 -10.24 -9.54
CA GLU A 94 -3.53 -11.51 -9.85
C GLU A 94 -5.01 -11.31 -10.19
N THR A 95 -5.69 -10.42 -9.47
CA THR A 95 -7.14 -10.21 -9.57
C THR A 95 -7.53 -8.95 -10.35
N GLY A 96 -6.57 -8.06 -10.61
CA GLY A 96 -6.81 -6.75 -11.24
C GLY A 96 -7.54 -5.74 -10.34
N LYS A 97 -7.82 -6.09 -9.08
CA LYS A 97 -8.48 -5.19 -8.12
C LYS A 97 -7.56 -4.03 -7.76
N LYS A 98 -8.15 -2.83 -7.66
CA LYS A 98 -7.45 -1.62 -7.22
C LYS A 98 -8.03 -1.15 -5.91
N ILE A 99 -7.15 -0.83 -4.96
CA ILE A 99 -7.51 -0.24 -3.68
C ILE A 99 -6.99 1.19 -3.69
N LYS A 100 -7.91 2.14 -3.52
CA LYS A 100 -7.58 3.56 -3.49
C LYS A 100 -7.17 3.98 -2.08
N ILE A 101 -6.07 4.71 -1.99
CA ILE A 101 -5.54 5.29 -0.75
C ILE A 101 -5.39 6.80 -0.96
N ASP A 102 -5.90 7.59 0.00
CA ASP A 102 -5.84 9.04 -0.09
C ASP A 102 -4.43 9.58 0.23
N TYR A 103 -4.01 10.62 -0.48
CA TYR A 103 -2.77 11.34 -0.20
C TYR A 103 -3.05 12.54 0.74
N PRO A 104 -2.18 12.85 1.72
CA PRO A 104 -0.96 12.13 2.09
C PRO A 104 -1.25 10.88 2.94
N THR A 105 -0.42 9.85 2.80
CA THR A 105 -0.48 8.61 3.59
C THR A 105 0.89 8.29 4.18
N PRO A 106 0.96 7.90 5.47
CA PRO A 106 2.20 7.42 6.08
C PRO A 106 2.80 6.20 5.36
N MET A 107 4.12 6.22 5.24
CA MET A 107 4.90 5.16 4.58
C MET A 107 5.80 4.44 5.60
N PRO A 108 6.12 3.14 5.38
CA PRO A 108 5.70 2.31 4.24
C PRO A 108 4.27 1.77 4.37
N ILE A 109 3.58 1.55 3.23
CA ILE A 109 2.39 0.71 3.17
C ILE A 109 2.84 -0.74 3.16
N ILE A 110 2.31 -1.59 4.03
CA ILE A 110 2.76 -2.98 4.19
C ILE A 110 1.60 -3.93 3.89
N ILE A 111 1.81 -4.94 3.08
CA ILE A 111 0.80 -5.96 2.74
C ILE A 111 1.31 -7.35 3.09
N HIS A 112 0.60 -8.05 3.97
CA HIS A 112 0.90 -9.40 4.40
C HIS A 112 -0.38 -10.22 4.59
N THR A 113 -0.48 -11.38 3.93
CA THR A 113 -1.58 -12.36 4.06
C THR A 113 -2.96 -11.70 4.06
N ASN A 114 -3.29 -10.96 2.99
CA ASN A 114 -4.58 -10.26 2.80
C ASN A 114 -4.90 -9.16 3.82
N ARG A 115 -3.90 -8.68 4.56
CA ARG A 115 -4.02 -7.47 5.37
C ARG A 115 -3.04 -6.41 4.89
N MET A 116 -3.51 -5.18 4.87
CA MET A 116 -2.70 -4.00 4.66
C MET A 116 -2.53 -3.28 6.00
N TYR A 117 -1.31 -2.86 6.30
CA TYR A 117 -0.96 -2.09 7.48
C TYR A 117 -0.35 -0.75 7.02
N ILE A 118 -0.88 0.34 7.55
CA ILE A 118 -0.40 1.69 7.30
C ILE A 118 -0.02 2.29 8.65
N PRO A 119 1.22 2.77 8.86
CA PRO A 119 1.61 3.40 10.12
C PRO A 119 0.75 4.64 10.39
N GLU A 120 0.53 5.01 11.65
CA GLU A 120 -0.15 6.26 11.96
C GLU A 120 0.79 7.48 11.89
N LYS A 121 2.09 7.26 12.08
CA LYS A 121 3.13 8.29 12.01
C LYS A 121 3.79 8.27 10.63
N MET A 122 3.99 9.46 10.06
CA MET A 122 4.79 9.64 8.84
C MET A 122 6.22 9.14 9.04
N ASN A 123 6.88 8.76 7.95
CA ASN A 123 8.32 8.46 7.95
C ASN A 123 8.74 7.43 9.02
N LEU A 124 7.99 6.32 9.13
CA LEU A 124 8.15 5.33 10.21
C LEU A 124 9.61 4.89 10.44
N ILE A 125 10.36 4.65 9.37
CA ILE A 125 11.73 4.16 9.42
C ILE A 125 12.70 5.25 9.91
N PRO A 126 12.87 6.39 9.22
CA PRO A 126 13.85 7.40 9.64
C PRO A 126 13.43 8.16 10.92
N ASP A 127 12.13 8.34 11.19
CA ASP A 127 11.67 9.01 12.41
C ASP A 127 11.62 8.08 13.63
N GLY A 128 11.87 6.79 13.43
CA GLY A 128 11.86 5.74 14.45
C GLY A 128 10.46 5.35 14.96
N PHE A 129 10.42 4.14 15.55
CA PHE A 129 9.23 3.51 16.13
C PHE A 129 9.57 2.75 17.42
N ASN A 130 8.55 2.32 18.16
CA ASN A 130 8.68 1.48 19.36
C ASN A 130 7.58 0.41 19.40
N SER A 131 7.58 -0.44 20.44
CA SER A 131 6.63 -1.56 20.56
C SER A 131 5.15 -1.13 20.53
N SER A 132 4.84 0.08 21.00
CA SER A 132 3.50 0.66 21.04
C SER A 132 3.16 1.51 19.81
N SER A 133 4.06 1.64 18.84
CA SER A 133 3.78 2.38 17.60
C SER A 133 2.60 1.77 16.86
N LYS A 134 1.69 2.61 16.39
CA LYS A 134 0.37 2.21 15.89
C LYS A 134 0.31 2.14 14.37
N PHE A 135 -0.49 1.19 13.90
CA PHE A 135 -0.80 0.94 12.51
C PHE A 135 -2.30 0.79 12.34
N LYS A 136 -2.84 1.40 11.29
CA LYS A 136 -4.17 1.06 10.78
C LYS A 136 -4.06 -0.23 9.98
N SER A 137 -4.83 -1.22 10.36
CA SER A 137 -4.94 -2.51 9.69
C SER A 137 -6.25 -2.60 8.92
N TYR A 138 -6.14 -3.05 7.67
CA TYR A 138 -7.25 -3.16 6.75
C TYR A 138 -7.27 -4.58 6.18
N VAL A 139 -8.43 -5.22 6.20
CA VAL A 139 -8.63 -6.46 5.46
C VAL A 139 -8.79 -6.12 3.98
N ILE A 140 -7.90 -6.65 3.14
CA ILE A 140 -7.91 -6.45 1.69
C ILE A 140 -8.33 -7.77 1.02
N LYS A 141 -9.37 -7.72 0.16
CA LYS A 141 -9.99 -8.89 -0.48
C LYS A 141 -9.82 -8.89 -1.99
#